data_AF-O22366-F1
#
_entry.id   AF-O22366-F1
#
_cell.length_a   1.000
_cell.length_b   1.000
_cell.length_c   1.000
_cell.angle_alpha   90.00
_cell.angle_beta   90.00
_cell.angle_gamma   90.00
#
_symmetry.space_group_name_H-M   'P 1'
#
loop_
_entity.id
_entity.type
_entity.pdbx_description
1 polymer ?
#
loop_
_entity_poly.entity_id
_entity_poly.type
_entity_poly.pdbx_seq_one_letter_code
_entity_poly.pdbx_strand_id
1 'polypeptide(L)'
;IVESVGEGVTDVKPGDHVLPIFTGECKECRHCKSEESNMCDLLRINTDRGVMLNDGKSRFSINGQPIFHFVGTSTFSEYTVLHVGCLAKINPEAPLDKVCVLSCGISTGLGATLNVAKPKKGSTVAIFGLGAVGLAAAEGARMAGASRIIGVDLNPKRFDEARKFGVTEFVNPKDYNKPVQEVIAEMTGGGVDRSVECTGSIMAMMSAFECVHD
;
A
#
# COMPACT_ATOMS: atom_id res chain seq x y z
N ILE A 1 -6.74 18.87 6.72
CA ILE A 1 -8.02 19.61 6.64
C ILE A 1 -7.92 20.53 5.45
N VAL A 2 -8.95 20.62 4.61
CA VAL A 2 -8.95 21.51 3.44
C VAL A 2 -9.03 22.96 3.93
N GLU A 3 -8.07 23.79 3.52
CA GLU A 3 -8.05 25.22 3.83
C GLU A 3 -8.82 26.01 2.75
N SER A 4 -8.46 25.84 1.47
CA SER A 4 -9.11 26.45 0.32
C SER A 4 -9.13 25.49 -0.87
N VAL A 5 -9.90 25.83 -1.90
CA VAL A 5 -9.99 25.06 -3.15
C VAL A 5 -9.81 25.96 -4.37
N GLY A 6 -9.22 25.41 -5.44
CA GLY A 6 -9.09 26.12 -6.71
C GLY A 6 -10.40 26.18 -7.51
N GLU A 7 -10.39 26.96 -8.58
CA GLU A 7 -11.52 27.04 -9.51
C GLU A 7 -11.91 25.66 -10.07
N GLY A 8 -13.22 25.40 -10.17
CA GLY A 8 -13.77 24.15 -10.70
C GLY A 8 -13.79 22.97 -9.73
N VAL A 9 -13.22 23.10 -8.53
CA VAL A 9 -13.28 22.05 -7.49
C VAL A 9 -14.66 22.04 -6.81
N THR A 10 -15.35 20.90 -6.89
CA THR A 10 -16.70 20.73 -6.30
C THR A 10 -16.80 19.57 -5.31
N ASP A 11 -15.90 18.58 -5.37
CA ASP A 11 -15.94 17.36 -4.56
C ASP A 11 -15.54 17.57 -3.08
N VAL A 12 -14.81 18.64 -2.79
CA VAL A 12 -14.34 19.01 -1.44
C VAL A 12 -14.51 20.51 -1.22
N LYS A 13 -14.57 20.93 0.04
CA LYS A 13 -14.68 22.34 0.44
C LYS A 13 -13.84 22.65 1.68
N PRO A 14 -13.57 23.93 1.99
CA PRO A 14 -12.92 24.33 3.25
C PRO A 14 -13.54 23.65 4.46
N GLY A 15 -12.70 23.16 5.37
CA GLY A 15 -13.09 22.42 6.57
C GLY A 15 -13.23 20.90 6.40
N ASP A 16 -13.28 20.37 5.18
CA ASP A 16 -13.34 18.92 4.99
C ASP A 16 -12.06 18.22 5.49
N HIS A 17 -12.24 17.07 6.14
CA HIS A 17 -11.15 16.16 6.50
C HIS A 17 -10.81 15.29 5.29
N VAL A 18 -9.52 15.25 4.94
CA VAL A 18 -9.03 14.59 3.73
C VAL A 18 -7.73 13.84 3.98
N LEU A 19 -7.50 12.78 3.22
CA LEU A 19 -6.21 12.11 3.08
C LEU A 19 -5.61 12.41 1.70
N PRO A 20 -4.41 13.00 1.65
CA PRO A 20 -3.58 13.05 0.45
C PRO A 20 -3.14 11.65 0.00
N ILE A 21 -3.38 11.29 -1.27
CA ILE A 21 -2.98 10.01 -1.86
C ILE A 21 -1.95 10.27 -2.97
N PHE A 22 -0.89 9.47 -3.04
CA PHE A 22 0.23 9.64 -3.98
C PHE A 22 -0.12 9.28 -5.45
N THR A 23 -1.27 8.65 -5.65
CA THR A 23 -1.89 8.35 -6.95
C THR A 23 -3.35 8.76 -6.86
N GLY A 24 -3.88 9.38 -7.91
CA GLY A 24 -5.23 9.93 -7.90
C GLY A 24 -6.23 9.16 -8.76
N GLU A 25 -7.47 9.64 -8.73
CA GLU A 25 -8.61 9.13 -9.50
C GLU A 25 -9.34 10.30 -10.15
N CYS A 26 -9.24 10.43 -11.48
CA CYS A 26 -9.89 11.54 -12.21
C CYS A 26 -11.34 11.27 -12.59
N LYS A 27 -11.87 10.06 -12.32
CA LYS A 27 -13.22 9.58 -12.63
C LYS A 27 -13.59 9.49 -14.12
N GLU A 28 -12.82 10.13 -15.01
CA GLU A 28 -13.19 10.25 -16.42
C GLU A 28 -12.38 9.39 -17.40
N CYS A 29 -11.14 9.02 -17.04
CA CYS A 29 -10.28 8.23 -17.92
C CYS A 29 -10.72 6.76 -18.02
N ARG A 30 -10.20 6.04 -19.02
CA ARG A 30 -10.53 4.62 -19.26
C ARG A 30 -10.29 3.76 -18.02
N HIS A 31 -9.18 3.97 -17.32
CA HIS A 31 -8.85 3.21 -16.12
C HIS A 31 -9.81 3.51 -14.96
N CYS A 32 -10.18 4.78 -14.73
CA CYS A 32 -11.15 5.13 -13.68
C CYS A 32 -12.57 4.62 -13.98
N LYS A 33 -12.92 4.43 -15.26
CA LYS A 33 -14.20 3.85 -15.68
C LYS A 33 -14.19 2.32 -15.69
N SER A 34 -13.04 1.69 -15.46
CA SER A 34 -12.92 0.23 -15.38
C SER A 34 -13.19 -0.26 -13.96
N GLU A 35 -13.86 -1.41 -13.82
CA GLU A 35 -14.06 -2.07 -12.53
C GLU A 35 -12.79 -2.79 -12.03
N GLU A 36 -11.80 -2.99 -12.89
CA GLU A 36 -10.62 -3.81 -12.61
C GLU A 36 -9.37 -2.99 -12.22
N SER A 37 -9.36 -1.69 -12.48
CA SER A 37 -8.14 -0.86 -12.41
C SER A 37 -8.32 0.37 -11.53
N ASN A 38 -7.26 0.69 -10.78
CA ASN A 38 -7.11 1.95 -10.05
C ASN A 38 -6.00 2.84 -10.63
N MET A 39 -5.50 2.54 -11.84
CA MET A 39 -4.33 3.20 -12.44
C MET A 39 -4.75 4.38 -13.33
N CYS A 40 -5.24 5.46 -12.73
CA CYS A 40 -5.70 6.64 -13.45
C CYS A 40 -4.70 7.14 -14.52
N ASP A 41 -5.17 7.36 -15.74
CA ASP A 41 -4.30 7.79 -16.84
C ASP A 41 -3.59 9.11 -16.55
N LEU A 42 -4.32 10.04 -15.93
CA LEU A 42 -3.89 11.40 -15.64
C LEU A 42 -3.08 11.48 -14.33
N LEU A 43 -3.53 10.77 -13.30
CA LEU A 43 -3.10 10.98 -11.91
C LEU A 43 -2.31 9.82 -11.31
N ARG A 44 -1.88 8.85 -12.12
CA ARG A 44 -0.98 7.77 -11.66
C ARG A 44 0.28 8.35 -11.00
N ILE A 45 0.86 7.57 -10.08
CA ILE A 45 2.12 7.89 -9.42
C ILE A 45 3.20 8.33 -10.43
N ASN A 46 3.92 9.39 -10.10
CA ASN A 46 5.09 9.85 -10.83
C ASN A 46 6.09 10.42 -9.82
N THR A 47 7.24 9.76 -9.68
CA THR A 47 8.28 10.12 -8.71
C THR A 47 9.19 11.24 -9.19
N ASP A 48 9.25 11.48 -10.50
CA ASP A 48 10.14 12.47 -11.12
C ASP A 48 9.46 13.84 -11.25
N ARG A 49 8.13 13.88 -11.16
CA ARG A 49 7.34 15.10 -11.28
C ARG A 49 7.40 15.93 -10.00
N GLY A 50 8.22 16.97 -10.03
CA GLY A 50 8.34 17.97 -8.97
C GLY A 50 7.35 19.15 -9.03
N VAL A 51 6.36 19.13 -9.92
CA VAL A 51 5.52 20.30 -10.25
C VAL A 51 4.04 19.94 -10.43
N MET A 52 3.17 20.95 -10.36
CA MET A 52 1.73 20.79 -10.55
C MET A 52 1.38 20.56 -12.03
N LEU A 53 0.33 19.77 -12.28
CA LEU A 53 -0.15 19.46 -13.63
C LEU A 53 -0.65 20.69 -14.40
N ASN A 54 -1.26 21.65 -13.70
CA ASN A 54 -1.96 22.77 -14.34
C ASN A 54 -1.01 23.71 -15.10
N ASP A 55 0.19 23.96 -14.54
CA ASP A 55 1.11 24.98 -15.07
C ASP A 55 2.57 24.56 -15.09
N GLY A 56 2.88 23.32 -14.69
CA GLY A 56 4.25 22.82 -14.64
C GLY A 56 5.14 23.56 -13.64
N LYS A 57 4.56 24.22 -12.62
CA LYS A 57 5.32 24.95 -11.58
C LYS A 57 5.13 24.33 -10.20
N SER A 58 6.10 24.56 -9.31
CA SER A 58 5.91 24.24 -7.89
C SER A 58 4.97 25.27 -7.23
N ARG A 59 4.46 24.90 -6.04
CA ARG A 59 3.71 25.78 -5.13
C ARG A 59 4.53 26.18 -3.92
N PHE A 60 5.73 25.61 -3.78
CA PHE A 60 6.67 25.90 -2.70
C PHE A 60 7.85 26.70 -3.25
N SER A 61 8.29 27.70 -2.49
CA SER A 61 9.55 28.39 -2.74
C SER A 61 10.15 28.91 -1.44
N ILE A 62 11.47 29.05 -1.42
CA ILE A 62 12.21 29.79 -0.39
C ILE A 62 13.04 30.85 -1.11
N ASN A 63 12.91 32.11 -0.71
CA ASN A 63 13.61 33.25 -1.32
C ASN A 63 13.44 33.31 -2.86
N GLY A 64 12.24 32.99 -3.35
CA GLY A 64 11.91 32.95 -4.78
C GLY A 64 12.46 31.74 -5.54
N GLN A 65 13.23 30.85 -4.90
CA GLN A 65 13.71 29.61 -5.52
C GLN A 65 12.70 28.48 -5.30
N PRO A 66 12.25 27.79 -6.37
CA PRO A 66 11.29 26.71 -6.26
C PRO A 66 11.81 25.54 -5.42
N ILE A 67 10.94 25.01 -4.56
CA ILE A 67 11.14 23.71 -3.90
C ILE A 67 10.21 22.72 -4.56
N PHE A 68 10.72 21.60 -5.05
CA PHE A 68 9.90 20.65 -5.80
C PHE A 68 8.92 19.89 -4.91
N HIS A 69 7.80 19.52 -5.52
CA HIS A 69 6.86 18.57 -4.95
C HIS A 69 7.44 17.15 -4.92
N PHE A 70 6.88 16.30 -4.07
CA PHE A 70 7.18 14.87 -4.06
C PHE A 70 5.89 14.05 -4.13
N VAL A 71 5.83 13.14 -5.12
CA VAL A 71 4.69 12.25 -5.43
C VAL A 71 3.33 12.96 -5.42
N GLY A 72 3.30 14.24 -5.80
CA GLY A 72 2.10 15.06 -5.84
C GLY A 72 1.43 15.30 -4.49
N THR A 73 2.12 15.08 -3.36
CA THR A 73 1.53 15.26 -2.01
C THR A 73 2.29 16.21 -1.10
N SER A 74 3.61 16.08 -0.99
CA SER A 74 4.48 16.94 -0.16
C SER A 74 3.94 17.21 1.25
N THR A 75 3.57 16.15 1.98
CA THR A 75 2.92 16.27 3.31
C THR A 75 3.86 16.67 4.45
N PHE A 76 5.16 16.87 4.19
CA PHE A 76 6.13 17.38 5.16
C PHE A 76 6.18 18.91 5.14
N SER A 77 5.02 19.52 5.29
CA SER A 77 4.79 20.97 5.35
C SER A 77 3.47 21.21 6.08
N GLU A 78 3.34 22.32 6.81
CA GLU A 78 2.09 22.68 7.49
C GLU A 78 0.93 22.85 6.50
N TYR A 79 1.24 23.32 5.29
CA TYR A 79 0.32 23.45 4.17
C TYR A 79 0.93 22.84 2.91
N THR A 80 0.09 22.26 2.07
CA THR A 80 0.48 21.71 0.77
C THR A 80 -0.64 21.91 -0.24
N VAL A 81 -0.30 21.87 -1.52
CA VAL A 81 -1.23 22.04 -2.64
C VAL A 81 -1.17 20.79 -3.51
N LEU A 82 -2.33 20.17 -3.76
CA LEU A 82 -2.45 18.94 -4.53
C LEU A 82 -3.56 19.05 -5.56
N HIS A 83 -3.56 18.15 -6.54
CA HIS A 83 -4.69 17.97 -7.44
C HIS A 83 -5.88 17.35 -6.67
N VAL A 84 -7.11 17.84 -6.88
CA VAL A 84 -8.29 17.37 -6.13
C VAL A 84 -8.53 15.86 -6.27
N GLY A 85 -8.28 15.29 -7.46
CA GLY A 85 -8.37 13.85 -7.67
C GLY A 85 -7.36 13.00 -6.86
N CYS A 86 -6.42 13.63 -6.15
CA CYS A 86 -5.51 12.97 -5.20
C CYS A 86 -5.94 13.18 -3.73
N LEU A 87 -7.14 13.71 -3.47
CA LEU A 87 -7.70 13.87 -2.14
C LEU A 87 -8.85 12.88 -1.92
N ALA A 88 -8.71 12.05 -0.91
CA ALA A 88 -9.82 11.24 -0.41
C ALA A 88 -10.49 12.00 0.75
N LYS A 89 -11.73 12.45 0.55
CA LYS A 89 -12.57 12.99 1.65
C LYS A 89 -12.95 11.86 2.60
N ILE A 90 -12.78 12.08 3.90
CA ILE A 90 -12.99 11.07 4.94
C ILE A 90 -13.98 11.54 6.01
N ASN A 91 -14.36 10.62 6.90
CA ASN A 91 -15.18 10.94 8.07
C ASN A 91 -14.49 12.02 8.93
N PRO A 92 -15.16 13.16 9.23
CA PRO A 92 -14.57 14.22 10.05
C PRO A 92 -14.26 13.79 11.50
N GLU A 93 -14.92 12.74 12.01
CA GLU A 93 -14.67 12.19 13.35
C GLU A 93 -13.43 11.28 13.41
N ALA A 94 -12.86 10.90 12.25
CA ALA A 94 -11.70 10.03 12.22
C ALA A 94 -10.45 10.74 12.78
N PRO A 95 -9.72 10.13 13.74
CA PRO A 95 -8.53 10.74 14.33
C PRO A 95 -7.39 10.79 13.30
N LEU A 96 -7.08 12.01 12.82
CA LEU A 96 -6.12 12.24 11.72
C LEU A 96 -4.71 11.74 12.05
N ASP A 97 -4.32 11.69 13.33
CA ASP A 97 -3.05 11.13 13.80
C ASP A 97 -2.98 9.59 13.68
N LYS A 98 -4.11 8.93 13.42
CA LYS A 98 -4.20 7.49 13.17
C LYS A 98 -4.48 7.18 11.71
N VAL A 99 -5.46 7.84 11.09
CA VAL A 99 -5.87 7.46 9.73
C VAL A 99 -4.92 7.93 8.64
N CYS A 100 -3.94 8.78 8.97
CA CYS A 100 -2.92 9.22 8.03
C CYS A 100 -2.12 8.07 7.39
N VAL A 101 -1.93 6.94 8.10
CA VAL A 101 -1.21 5.77 7.56
C VAL A 101 -2.00 4.97 6.52
N LEU A 102 -3.30 5.24 6.35
CA LEU A 102 -4.16 4.60 5.34
C LEU A 102 -3.89 5.11 3.91
N SER A 103 -3.15 6.21 3.74
CA SER A 103 -2.93 6.82 2.42
C SER A 103 -1.85 6.13 1.56
N CYS A 104 -1.18 5.11 2.10
CA CYS A 104 -0.11 4.40 1.40
C CYS A 104 -0.01 2.94 1.87
N GLY A 105 1.05 2.58 2.60
CA GLY A 105 1.48 1.19 2.80
C GLY A 105 0.44 0.26 3.44
N ILE A 106 -0.36 0.73 4.39
CA ILE A 106 -1.39 -0.11 5.03
C ILE A 106 -2.45 -0.53 4.01
N SER A 107 -2.99 0.43 3.25
CA SER A 107 -4.00 0.14 2.23
C SER A 107 -3.43 -0.68 1.08
N THR A 108 -2.14 -0.51 0.74
CA THR A 108 -1.46 -1.37 -0.24
C THR A 108 -1.48 -2.83 0.20
N GLY A 109 -1.08 -3.14 1.44
CA GLY A 109 -1.04 -4.52 1.95
C GLY A 109 -2.43 -5.13 2.10
N LEU A 110 -3.36 -4.39 2.71
CA LEU A 110 -4.75 -4.82 2.87
C LEU A 110 -5.40 -5.08 1.50
N GLY A 111 -5.27 -4.14 0.57
CA GLY A 111 -5.81 -4.26 -0.79
C GLY A 111 -5.18 -5.40 -1.58
N ALA A 112 -3.86 -5.61 -1.48
CA ALA A 112 -3.20 -6.74 -2.12
C ALA A 112 -3.81 -8.08 -1.68
N THR A 113 -4.17 -8.19 -0.40
CA THR A 113 -4.75 -9.44 0.10
C THR A 113 -6.24 -9.55 -0.18
N LEU A 114 -7.02 -8.52 0.17
CA LEU A 114 -8.48 -8.56 0.11
C LEU A 114 -9.03 -8.36 -1.30
N ASN A 115 -8.37 -7.55 -2.13
CA ASN A 115 -8.86 -7.20 -3.46
C ASN A 115 -8.16 -7.97 -4.59
N VAL A 116 -6.94 -8.47 -4.39
CA VAL A 116 -6.19 -9.21 -5.42
C VAL A 116 -6.08 -10.69 -5.08
N ALA A 117 -5.40 -11.05 -3.99
CA ALA A 117 -5.18 -12.46 -3.63
C ALA A 117 -6.48 -13.19 -3.28
N LYS A 118 -7.41 -12.52 -2.59
CA LYS A 118 -8.74 -13.02 -2.19
C LYS A 118 -8.67 -14.44 -1.58
N PRO A 119 -7.88 -14.65 -0.50
CA PRO A 119 -7.82 -15.95 0.16
C PRO A 119 -9.21 -16.35 0.66
N LYS A 120 -9.54 -17.64 0.58
CA LYS A 120 -10.79 -18.17 1.13
C LYS A 120 -10.61 -18.42 2.62
N LYS A 121 -11.72 -18.48 3.36
CA LYS A 121 -11.69 -18.90 4.77
C LYS A 121 -11.04 -20.28 4.87
N GLY A 122 -10.09 -20.43 5.79
CA GLY A 122 -9.32 -21.64 5.98
C GLY A 122 -8.02 -21.71 5.17
N SER A 123 -7.76 -20.78 4.24
CA SER A 123 -6.56 -20.80 3.41
C SER A 123 -5.25 -20.65 4.21
N THR A 124 -4.16 -21.14 3.65
CA THR A 124 -2.78 -20.87 4.08
C THR A 124 -2.20 -19.74 3.22
N VAL A 125 -1.60 -18.73 3.84
CA VAL A 125 -1.06 -17.55 3.14
C VAL A 125 0.40 -17.32 3.53
N ALA A 126 1.30 -17.14 2.55
CA ALA A 126 2.67 -16.70 2.78
C ALA A 126 2.82 -15.19 2.52
N ILE A 127 3.46 -14.46 3.44
CA ILE A 127 3.73 -13.02 3.32
C ILE A 127 5.24 -12.80 3.33
N PHE A 128 5.80 -12.31 2.22
CA PHE A 128 7.22 -12.02 2.09
C PHE A 128 7.52 -10.56 2.41
N GLY A 129 8.24 -10.33 3.50
CA GLY A 129 8.57 -9.03 4.06
C GLY A 129 7.58 -8.58 5.13
N LEU A 130 8.06 -8.32 6.34
CA LEU A 130 7.24 -7.92 7.50
C LEU A 130 7.40 -6.44 7.85
N GLY A 131 7.41 -5.59 6.83
CA GLY A 131 7.25 -4.13 6.97
C GLY A 131 5.77 -3.73 7.04
N ALA A 132 5.46 -2.43 6.99
CA ALA A 132 4.08 -1.93 7.09
C ALA A 132 3.12 -2.56 6.04
N VAL A 133 3.58 -2.74 4.80
CA VAL A 133 2.80 -3.39 3.74
C VAL A 133 2.52 -4.85 4.07
N GLY A 134 3.55 -5.62 4.44
CA GLY A 134 3.38 -7.03 4.76
C GLY A 134 2.56 -7.29 6.02
N LEU A 135 2.73 -6.47 7.07
CA LEU A 135 1.89 -6.55 8.27
C LEU A 135 0.42 -6.27 7.94
N ALA A 136 0.14 -5.31 7.07
CA ALA A 136 -1.21 -5.02 6.60
C ALA A 136 -1.76 -6.13 5.68
N ALA A 137 -0.90 -6.79 4.88
CA ALA A 137 -1.29 -7.96 4.10
C ALA A 137 -1.64 -9.16 4.99
N ALA A 138 -0.83 -9.42 6.03
CA ALA A 138 -1.14 -10.43 7.05
C ALA A 138 -2.47 -10.14 7.76
N GLU A 139 -2.71 -8.88 8.11
CA GLU A 139 -3.98 -8.45 8.69
C GLU A 139 -5.16 -8.67 7.73
N GLY A 140 -4.97 -8.39 6.44
CA GLY A 140 -5.96 -8.71 5.40
C GLY A 140 -6.24 -10.21 5.30
N ALA A 141 -5.21 -11.06 5.40
CA ALA A 141 -5.36 -12.51 5.40
C ALA A 141 -6.12 -12.99 6.65
N ARG A 142 -5.82 -12.41 7.81
CA ARG A 142 -6.54 -12.67 9.07
C ARG A 142 -8.01 -12.29 8.96
N MET A 143 -8.32 -11.11 8.42
CA MET A 143 -9.68 -10.64 8.17
C MET A 143 -10.45 -11.54 7.21
N ALA A 144 -9.77 -12.08 6.18
CA ALA A 144 -10.34 -13.05 5.25
C ALA A 144 -10.53 -14.46 5.85
N GLY A 145 -10.03 -14.71 7.07
CA GLY A 145 -10.18 -15.96 7.78
C GLY A 145 -9.18 -17.04 7.36
N ALA A 146 -7.98 -16.67 6.90
CA ALA A 146 -6.87 -17.61 6.70
C ALA A 146 -6.58 -18.37 8.01
N SER A 147 -6.32 -19.67 7.90
CA SER A 147 -6.05 -20.55 9.06
C SER A 147 -4.56 -20.54 9.45
N ARG A 148 -3.68 -20.34 8.47
CA ARG A 148 -2.23 -20.29 8.62
C ARG A 148 -1.68 -19.10 7.85
N ILE A 149 -0.88 -18.27 8.50
CA ILE A 149 -0.23 -17.09 7.91
C ILE A 149 1.26 -17.19 8.21
N ILE A 150 2.05 -17.48 7.19
CA ILE A 150 3.50 -17.69 7.27
C ILE A 150 4.20 -16.38 6.91
N GLY A 151 4.85 -15.74 7.88
CA GLY A 151 5.66 -14.54 7.66
C GLY A 151 7.09 -14.91 7.27
N VAL A 152 7.58 -14.34 6.17
CA VAL A 152 8.95 -14.55 5.69
C VAL A 152 9.73 -13.25 5.76
N ASP A 153 10.75 -13.16 6.63
CA ASP A 153 11.61 -11.97 6.75
C ASP A 153 13.03 -12.37 7.18
N LEU A 154 14.02 -11.56 6.83
CA LEU A 154 15.42 -11.80 7.23
C LEU A 154 15.71 -11.34 8.66
N ASN A 155 14.83 -10.53 9.25
CA ASN A 155 14.96 -10.03 10.62
C ASN A 155 14.00 -10.78 11.55
N PRO A 156 14.48 -11.78 12.32
CA PRO A 156 13.63 -12.57 13.21
C PRO A 156 12.96 -11.74 14.32
N LYS A 157 13.50 -10.57 14.66
CA LYS A 157 12.91 -9.66 15.65
C LYS A 157 11.54 -9.11 15.21
N ARG A 158 11.19 -9.20 13.92
CA ARG A 158 9.89 -8.76 13.41
C ARG A 158 8.76 -9.73 13.72
N PHE A 159 9.06 -10.99 14.06
CA PHE A 159 8.01 -12.00 14.27
C PHE A 159 7.10 -11.68 15.46
N ASP A 160 7.67 -11.21 16.58
CA ASP A 160 6.89 -10.89 17.77
C ASP A 160 5.80 -9.84 17.51
N GLU A 161 6.12 -8.83 16.72
CA GLU A 161 5.14 -7.83 16.30
C GLU A 161 4.17 -8.41 15.27
N ALA A 162 4.68 -9.16 14.29
CA ALA A 162 3.87 -9.75 13.22
C ALA A 162 2.76 -10.67 13.74
N ARG A 163 2.97 -11.36 14.87
CA ARG A 163 1.93 -12.17 15.54
C ARG A 163 0.70 -11.35 15.92
N LYS A 164 0.86 -10.07 16.25
CA LYS A 164 -0.27 -9.17 16.57
C LYS A 164 -1.13 -8.84 15.34
N PHE A 165 -0.58 -9.03 14.13
CA PHE A 165 -1.25 -8.83 12.84
C PHE A 165 -1.69 -10.15 12.20
N GLY A 166 -1.75 -11.24 12.98
CA GLY A 166 -2.28 -12.53 12.55
C GLY A 166 -1.25 -13.52 12.01
N VAL A 167 0.03 -13.16 11.89
CA VAL A 167 1.07 -14.11 11.49
C VAL A 167 1.17 -15.26 12.51
N THR A 168 1.02 -16.50 12.06
CA THR A 168 1.01 -17.70 12.92
C THR A 168 2.36 -18.39 12.98
N GLU A 169 3.13 -18.31 11.89
CA GLU A 169 4.40 -19.01 11.70
C GLU A 169 5.41 -18.05 11.07
N PHE A 170 6.71 -18.31 11.29
CA PHE A 170 7.78 -17.47 10.77
C PHE A 170 8.88 -18.30 10.14
N VAL A 171 9.37 -17.83 9.00
CA VAL A 171 10.48 -18.40 8.27
C VAL A 171 11.50 -17.31 8.00
N ASN A 172 12.70 -17.47 8.53
CA ASN A 172 13.85 -16.69 8.10
C ASN A 172 14.65 -17.51 7.10
N PRO A 173 14.74 -17.08 5.82
CA PRO A 173 15.48 -17.82 4.79
C PRO A 173 16.94 -18.15 5.16
N LYS A 174 17.58 -17.39 6.05
CA LYS A 174 18.97 -17.64 6.48
C LYS A 174 19.13 -18.86 7.39
N ASP A 175 18.04 -19.37 7.95
CA ASP A 175 18.07 -20.51 8.87
C ASP A 175 17.97 -21.85 8.13
N TYR A 176 17.91 -21.81 6.79
CA TYR A 176 17.75 -22.97 5.92
C TYR A 176 18.84 -23.01 4.85
N ASN A 177 19.29 -24.22 4.52
CA ASN A 177 20.19 -24.46 3.38
C ASN A 177 19.43 -24.67 2.05
N LYS A 178 18.11 -24.84 2.12
CA LYS A 178 17.22 -25.01 0.97
C LYS A 178 16.62 -23.66 0.54
N PRO A 179 16.22 -23.50 -0.74
CA PRO A 179 15.41 -22.36 -1.16
C PRO A 179 14.15 -22.22 -0.32
N VAL A 180 13.78 -20.99 0.04
CA VAL A 180 12.65 -20.73 0.96
C VAL A 180 11.32 -21.23 0.42
N GLN A 181 11.13 -21.25 -0.90
CA GLN A 181 9.94 -21.80 -1.54
C GLN A 181 9.79 -23.31 -1.29
N GLU A 182 10.89 -24.07 -1.27
CA GLU A 182 10.86 -25.50 -0.95
C GLU A 182 10.56 -25.72 0.53
N VAL A 183 11.14 -24.89 1.41
CA VAL A 183 10.84 -24.92 2.85
C VAL A 183 9.35 -24.70 3.11
N ILE A 184 8.75 -23.69 2.46
CA ILE A 184 7.33 -23.41 2.58
C ILE A 184 6.50 -24.57 2.02
N ALA A 185 6.85 -25.10 0.84
CA ALA A 185 6.14 -26.22 0.25
C ALA A 185 6.16 -27.46 1.17
N GLU A 186 7.30 -27.78 1.79
CA GLU A 186 7.42 -28.86 2.77
C GLU A 186 6.56 -28.61 4.03
N MET A 187 6.51 -27.37 4.53
CA MET A 187 5.72 -26.98 5.71
C MET A 187 4.19 -27.07 5.49
N THR A 188 3.74 -27.06 4.25
CA THR A 188 2.32 -26.95 3.90
C THR A 188 1.81 -28.12 3.06
N GLY A 189 2.66 -29.10 2.77
CA GLY A 189 2.28 -30.28 1.99
C GLY A 189 2.11 -29.98 0.50
N GLY A 190 2.88 -29.05 -0.05
CA GLY A 190 2.95 -28.76 -1.48
C GLY A 190 2.87 -27.29 -1.90
N GLY A 191 2.85 -26.33 -0.96
CA GLY A 191 2.75 -24.90 -1.25
C GLY A 191 1.67 -24.18 -0.43
N VAL A 192 1.57 -22.86 -0.49
CA VAL A 192 0.48 -22.10 0.15
C VAL A 192 -0.66 -21.86 -0.84
N ASP A 193 -1.88 -21.59 -0.36
CA ASP A 193 -2.99 -21.22 -1.24
C ASP A 193 -2.76 -19.87 -1.91
N ARG A 194 -2.15 -18.93 -1.19
CA ARG A 194 -1.85 -17.57 -1.67
C ARG A 194 -0.51 -17.10 -1.14
N SER A 195 0.20 -16.31 -1.93
CA SER A 195 1.39 -15.59 -1.49
C SER A 195 1.26 -14.10 -1.79
N VAL A 196 1.88 -13.26 -0.96
CA VAL A 196 1.97 -11.81 -1.16
C VAL A 196 3.40 -11.34 -0.95
N GLU A 197 4.01 -10.79 -1.99
CA GLU A 197 5.37 -10.24 -1.97
C GLU A 197 5.34 -8.75 -1.63
N CYS A 198 6.08 -8.34 -0.58
CA CYS A 198 6.01 -6.99 -0.01
C CYS A 198 7.40 -6.33 0.18
N THR A 199 8.47 -6.90 -0.37
CA THR A 199 9.84 -6.39 -0.27
C THR A 199 10.31 -5.66 -1.52
N GLY A 200 9.78 -6.02 -2.70
CA GLY A 200 10.29 -5.54 -3.99
C GLY A 200 11.56 -6.26 -4.46
N SER A 201 12.02 -7.29 -3.75
CA SER A 201 13.15 -8.13 -4.18
C SER A 201 12.71 -9.09 -5.28
N ILE A 202 13.41 -9.05 -6.42
CA ILE A 202 13.16 -9.97 -7.55
C ILE A 202 13.26 -11.43 -7.09
N MET A 203 14.24 -11.75 -6.25
CA MET A 203 14.39 -13.11 -5.72
C MET A 203 13.21 -13.50 -4.83
N ALA A 204 12.68 -12.58 -4.04
CA ALA A 204 11.50 -12.84 -3.21
C ALA A 204 10.23 -12.99 -4.08
N MET A 205 10.13 -12.27 -5.20
CA MET A 205 9.02 -12.46 -6.16
C MET A 205 9.03 -13.85 -6.76
N MET A 206 10.20 -14.35 -7.17
CA MET A 206 10.33 -15.72 -7.68
C MET A 206 9.94 -16.74 -6.61
N SER A 207 10.50 -16.64 -5.39
CA SER A 207 10.17 -17.56 -4.31
C SER A 207 8.69 -17.48 -3.90
N ALA A 208 8.08 -16.29 -3.89
CA ALA A 208 6.67 -16.14 -3.57
C ALA A 208 5.77 -16.78 -4.63
N PHE A 209 6.15 -16.70 -5.91
CA PHE A 209 5.46 -17.39 -6.98
C PHE A 209 5.65 -18.91 -6.92
N GLU A 210 6.87 -19.39 -6.69
CA GLU A 210 7.18 -20.82 -6.67
C GLU A 210 6.71 -21.53 -5.39
N CYS A 211 6.32 -20.81 -4.34
CA CYS A 211 5.85 -21.42 -3.09
C CYS A 211 4.34 -21.62 -3.00
N VAL A 212 3.55 -21.26 -4.03
CA VAL A 212 2.11 -21.54 -4.05
C VAL A 212 1.84 -22.96 -4.58
N HIS A 213 0.71 -23.55 -4.19
CA HIS A 213 0.24 -24.80 -4.80
C HIS A 213 -0.03 -24.63 -6.31
N ASP A 214 0.22 -25.68 -7.08
CA ASP A 214 -0.35 -25.85 -8.43
C ASP A 214 -1.89 -25.87 -8.41
#